data_AF-A0A963P8S3-F1
#
_entry.id   AF-A0A963P8S3-F1
#
_cell.length_a   1.000
_cell.length_b   1.000
_cell.length_c   1.000
_cell.angle_alpha   90.00
_cell.angle_beta   90.00
_cell.angle_gamma   90.00
#
_symmetry.space_group_name_H-M   'P 1'
#
loop_
_entity.id
_entity.type
_entity.pdbx_description
1 polymer ?
#
loop_
_entity_poly.entity_id
_entity_poly.type
_entity_poly.pdbx_seq_one_letter_code
_entity_poly.pdbx_strand_id
1 'polypeptide(L)'
;QVVGDKKRIEVRIPFNAPAGKSTEVLADDGSALDGSGIVTTTVAPCDQYGLQGDAFSQAIRTQAPLPWGVDDAVANMRVIDALFASERSGAWVVP
;
A
#
# COMPACT_ATOMS: atom_id res chain seq x y z
N GLN A 1 3.18 -6.46 4.87
CA GLN A 1 2.12 -7.11 5.67
C GLN A 1 1.58 -6.10 6.68
N VAL A 2 0.32 -6.24 7.06
CA VAL A 2 -0.26 -5.52 8.20
C VAL A 2 -0.60 -6.57 9.26
N VAL A 3 -0.03 -6.44 10.45
CA VAL A 3 -0.19 -7.40 11.55
C VAL A 3 -0.90 -6.70 12.69
N GLY A 4 -2.10 -7.18 13.03
CA GLY A 4 -2.85 -6.76 14.21
C GLY A 4 -2.74 -7.77 15.35
N ASP A 5 -3.44 -7.48 16.44
CA ASP A 5 -3.54 -8.34 17.63
C ASP A 5 -4.27 -9.68 17.36
N LYS A 6 -5.17 -9.68 16.37
CA LYS A 6 -6.04 -10.83 16.06
C LYS A 6 -5.90 -11.38 14.66
N LYS A 7 -5.40 -10.57 13.72
CA LYS A 7 -5.37 -10.93 12.30
C LYS A 7 -4.17 -10.33 11.59
N ARG A 8 -3.79 -10.92 10.47
CA ARG A 8 -2.81 -10.39 9.53
C ARG A 8 -3.42 -10.29 8.14
N ILE A 9 -3.03 -9.25 7.40
CA ILE A 9 -3.30 -9.10 5.98
C ILE A 9 -1.97 -9.00 5.22
N GLU A 10 -1.90 -9.70 4.09
CA GLU A 10 -0.77 -9.65 3.16
C GLU A 10 -1.26 -9.41 1.74
N VAL A 11 -0.57 -8.52 1.02
CA VAL A 11 -0.65 -8.42 -0.43
C VAL A 11 0.63 -9.01 -0.99
N ARG A 12 0.56 -10.09 -1.79
CA ARG A 12 1.75 -10.88 -2.16
C ARG A 12 2.78 -10.10 -2.98
N ILE A 13 2.31 -9.24 -3.88
CA ILE A 13 3.15 -8.36 -4.71
C ILE A 13 2.60 -6.93 -4.58
N PRO A 14 2.95 -6.20 -3.51
CA PRO A 14 2.21 -4.99 -3.11
C PRO A 14 2.52 -3.74 -3.93
N PHE A 15 3.70 -3.66 -4.55
CA PHE A 15 4.18 -2.42 -5.17
C PHE A 15 4.30 -2.50 -6.69
N ASN A 16 4.66 -3.67 -7.21
CA ASN A 16 4.97 -3.91 -8.61
C ASN A 16 4.19 -5.11 -9.16
N ALA A 17 2.86 -5.14 -8.92
CA ALA A 17 1.98 -6.18 -9.43
C ALA A 17 2.22 -6.39 -10.95
N PRO A 18 2.48 -7.63 -11.41
CA PRO A 18 2.82 -7.85 -12.81
C PRO A 18 1.66 -7.49 -13.74
N ALA A 19 1.95 -6.77 -14.82
CA ALA A 19 0.96 -6.41 -15.82
C ALA A 19 0.23 -7.65 -16.35
N GLY A 20 -1.11 -7.56 -16.45
CA GLY A 20 -1.95 -8.65 -16.96
C GLY A 20 -2.08 -9.86 -16.02
N LYS A 21 -1.56 -9.80 -14.79
CA LYS A 21 -1.75 -10.85 -13.77
C LYS A 21 -2.67 -10.39 -12.65
N SER A 22 -3.37 -11.34 -12.04
CA SER A 22 -4.15 -11.10 -10.84
C SER A 22 -3.24 -10.84 -9.63
N THR A 23 -3.77 -10.14 -8.64
CA THR A 23 -3.11 -9.92 -7.35
C THR A 23 -3.85 -10.69 -6.26
N GLU A 24 -3.11 -11.35 -5.38
CA GLU A 24 -3.68 -12.08 -4.25
C GLU A 24 -3.52 -11.26 -2.97
N VAL A 25 -4.63 -11.13 -2.22
CA VAL A 25 -4.68 -10.57 -0.87
C VAL A 25 -5.06 -11.68 0.10
N LEU A 26 -4.18 -11.97 1.04
CA LEU A 26 -4.32 -13.05 2.01
C LEU A 26 -4.75 -12.46 3.35
N ALA A 27 -5.80 -13.01 3.94
CA ALA A 27 -6.25 -12.70 5.28
C ALA A 27 -6.12 -13.95 6.16
N ASP A 28 -5.53 -13.77 7.34
CA ASP A 28 -5.21 -14.84 8.27
C ASP A 28 -5.62 -14.40 9.68
N ASP A 29 -6.37 -15.25 10.39
CA ASP A 29 -6.75 -15.01 11.80
C ASP A 29 -5.84 -15.73 12.81
N GLY A 30 -4.82 -16.43 12.32
CA GLY A 30 -3.82 -17.10 13.14
C GLY A 30 -4.33 -18.32 13.91
N SER A 31 -5.57 -18.76 13.70
CA SER A 31 -6.12 -19.95 14.37
C SER A 31 -5.48 -21.25 13.88
N ALA A 32 -5.05 -21.30 12.62
CA ALA A 32 -4.37 -22.43 11.99
C ALA A 32 -2.93 -22.06 11.62
N LEU A 33 -1.96 -22.58 12.38
CA LEU A 33 -0.54 -22.23 12.23
C LEU A 33 0.13 -22.83 10.98
N ASP A 34 -0.52 -23.80 10.33
CA ASP A 34 -0.08 -24.40 9.07
C ASP A 34 -0.51 -23.60 7.83
N GLY A 35 -1.24 -22.50 8.03
CA GLY A 35 -1.76 -21.65 6.96
C GLY A 35 -3.04 -22.17 6.30
N SER A 36 -3.61 -23.29 6.75
CA SER A 36 -4.86 -23.83 6.20
C SER A 36 -6.07 -22.91 6.41
N GLY A 37 -6.01 -22.00 7.37
CA GLY A 37 -7.02 -20.97 7.65
C GLY A 37 -6.91 -19.71 6.80
N ILE A 38 -5.91 -19.60 5.90
CA ILE A 38 -5.73 -18.40 5.10
C ILE A 38 -6.85 -18.27 4.06
N VAL A 39 -7.52 -17.12 4.08
CA VAL A 39 -8.52 -16.74 3.07
C VAL A 39 -7.86 -15.87 2.01
N THR A 40 -7.85 -16.35 0.77
CA THR A 40 -7.32 -15.61 -0.38
C THR A 40 -8.42 -14.88 -1.12
N THR A 41 -8.28 -13.57 -1.26
CA THR A 41 -9.08 -12.73 -2.15
C THR A 41 -8.27 -12.42 -3.41
N THR A 42 -8.84 -12.70 -4.58
CA THR A 42 -8.21 -12.43 -5.86
C THR A 42 -8.71 -11.10 -6.43
N VAL A 43 -7.80 -10.15 -6.59
CA VAL A 43 -8.03 -8.93 -7.38
C VAL A 43 -7.74 -9.27 -8.84
N ALA A 44 -8.70 -9.00 -9.72
CA ALA A 44 -8.58 -9.26 -11.14
C ALA A 44 -7.37 -8.52 -11.76
N PRO A 45 -6.78 -9.04 -12.85
CA PRO A 45 -5.76 -8.33 -13.59
C PRO A 45 -6.20 -6.93 -13.98
N CYS A 46 -5.32 -5.94 -13.81
CA CYS A 46 -5.55 -4.58 -14.28
C CYS A 46 -4.25 -3.92 -14.74
N ASP A 47 -4.38 -2.89 -15.56
CA ASP A 47 -3.30 -1.96 -15.84
C ASP A 47 -3.31 -0.87 -14.77
N GLN A 48 -2.62 -1.12 -13.65
CA GLN A 48 -2.61 -0.20 -12.50
C GLN A 48 -2.06 1.20 -12.85
N TYR A 49 -1.12 1.30 -13.78
CA TYR A 49 -0.53 2.58 -14.19
C TYR A 49 -1.46 3.31 -15.16
N GLY A 50 -2.11 2.58 -16.07
CA GLY A 50 -3.19 3.12 -16.90
C GLY A 50 -4.33 3.68 -16.06
N LEU A 51 -4.82 2.90 -15.08
CA LEU A 51 -5.87 3.32 -14.15
C LEU A 51 -5.48 4.55 -13.33
N GLN A 52 -4.22 4.66 -12.91
CA GLN A 52 -3.71 5.85 -12.23
C GLN A 52 -3.77 7.09 -13.14
N GLY A 53 -3.36 6.95 -14.40
CA GLY A 53 -3.43 8.02 -15.41
C GLY A 53 -4.86 8.45 -15.71
N ASP A 54 -5.78 7.48 -15.84
CA ASP A 54 -7.21 7.73 -16.06
C ASP A 54 -7.83 8.50 -14.89
N ALA A 55 -7.56 8.08 -13.66
CA ALA A 55 -8.04 8.76 -12.46
C ALA A 55 -7.52 10.21 -12.37
N PHE A 56 -6.25 10.42 -12.69
CA PHE A 56 -5.64 11.75 -12.74
C PHE A 56 -6.28 12.65 -13.82
N SER A 57 -6.41 12.15 -15.04
CA SER A 57 -7.06 12.86 -16.16
C SER A 57 -8.51 13.23 -15.83
N GLN A 58 -9.25 12.31 -15.21
CA GLN A 58 -10.62 12.54 -14.78
C GLN A 58 -10.72 13.65 -13.72
N ALA A 59 -9.84 13.64 -12.73
CA ALA A 59 -9.81 14.68 -11.69
C ALA A 59 -9.57 16.08 -12.28
N ILE A 60 -8.66 16.20 -13.26
CA ILE A 60 -8.42 17.46 -13.97
C ILE A 60 -9.67 17.92 -14.72
N ARG A 61 -10.25 17.04 -15.54
CA ARG A 61 -11.37 17.40 -16.44
C ARG A 61 -12.65 17.76 -15.69
N THR A 62 -12.90 17.08 -14.57
CA THR A 62 -14.11 17.28 -13.77
C THR A 62 -13.90 18.21 -12.59
N GLN A 63 -12.66 18.64 -12.35
CA GLN A 63 -12.26 19.37 -11.14
C GLN A 63 -12.66 18.64 -9.85
N ALA A 64 -12.79 17.30 -9.91
CA ALA A 64 -13.09 16.49 -8.75
C ALA A 64 -11.85 16.45 -7.82
N PRO A 65 -12.05 16.48 -6.49
CA PRO A 65 -10.95 16.34 -5.56
C PRO A 65 -10.32 14.95 -5.69
N LEU A 66 -9.00 14.89 -5.67
CA LEU A 66 -8.30 13.64 -5.47
C LEU A 66 -8.50 13.17 -4.02
N PRO A 67 -8.51 11.85 -3.75
CA PRO A 67 -8.71 11.34 -2.39
C PRO A 67 -7.59 11.74 -1.43
N TRP A 68 -6.42 12.11 -1.97
CA TRP A 68 -5.25 12.61 -1.25
C TRP A 68 -4.66 13.81 -2.00
N GLY A 69 -4.29 14.84 -1.24
CA GLY A 69 -3.66 16.07 -1.76
C GLY A 69 -2.14 16.06 -1.63
N VAL A 70 -1.51 17.19 -1.93
CA VAL A 70 -0.04 17.35 -1.85
C VAL A 70 0.47 17.17 -0.41
N ASP A 71 -0.33 17.52 0.60
CA ASP A 71 0.03 17.36 2.01
C ASP A 71 0.34 15.90 2.39
N ASP A 72 -0.31 14.93 1.74
CA ASP A 72 -0.04 13.50 1.93
C ASP A 72 1.36 13.13 1.43
N ALA A 73 1.73 13.63 0.24
CA ALA A 73 3.07 13.45 -0.30
C ALA A 73 4.15 14.13 0.56
N VAL A 74 3.86 15.32 1.12
CA VAL A 74 4.75 16.02 2.05
C VAL A 74 4.93 15.20 3.33
N ALA A 75 3.86 14.64 3.88
CA ALA A 75 3.95 13.76 5.05
C ALA A 75 4.83 12.53 4.77
N ASN A 76 4.69 11.92 3.58
CA ASN A 76 5.54 10.80 3.17
C ASN A 76 7.03 11.20 3.09
N MET A 77 7.33 12.39 2.56
CA MET A 77 8.72 12.90 2.51
C MET A 77 9.30 13.19 3.90
N ARG A 78 8.51 13.70 4.84
CA ARG A 78 8.97 13.92 6.23
C ARG A 78 9.41 12.62 6.90
N VAL A 79 8.69 11.52 6.66
CA VAL A 79 9.09 10.20 7.16
C VAL A 79 10.43 9.78 6.56
N ILE A 80 10.65 10.00 5.27
CA ILE A 80 11.93 9.69 4.60
C ILE A 80 13.07 10.55 5.17
N ASP A 81 12.85 11.84 5.40
CA ASP A 81 13.84 12.74 6.01
C ASP A 81 14.20 12.30 7.44
N ALA A 82 13.21 11.90 8.23
CA ALA A 82 13.42 11.36 9.57
C ALA A 82 14.20 10.05 9.56
N LEU A 83 14.01 9.18 8.56
CA LEU A 83 14.82 7.97 8.40
C LEU A 83 16.31 8.31 8.19
N PHE A 84 16.62 9.29 7.33
CA PHE A 84 18.00 9.74 7.14
C PHE A 84 18.58 10.43 8.37
N ALA A 85 17.78 11.20 9.12
CA ALA A 85 18.22 11.82 10.36
C ALA A 85 18.48 10.79 11.48
N SER A 86 17.64 9.76 11.56
CA SER A 86 17.79 8.63 12.49
C SER A 86 19.11 7.88 12.23
N GLU A 87 19.41 7.58 10.96
CA GLU A 87 20.67 6.93 10.58
C GLU A 87 21.90 7.74 11.03
N ARG A 88 21.92 9.05 10.76
CA ARG A 88 23.03 9.94 11.15
C ARG A 88 23.20 10.09 12.65
N SER A 89 22.11 10.09 13.40
CA SER A 89 22.11 10.33 14.84
C SER A 89 22.25 9.06 15.68
N GLY A 90 21.96 7.90 15.11
CA GLY A 90 21.87 6.63 15.84
C GLY A 90 20.72 6.58 16.85
N ALA A 91 19.70 7.42 16.69
CA ALA A 91 18.60 7.57 17.64
C ALA A 91 17.24 7.75 16.95
N TRP A 92 16.16 7.56 17.72
CA TRP A 92 14.81 7.83 17.24
C TRP A 92 14.63 9.31 16.90
N VAL A 93 14.07 9.58 15.71
CA VAL A 93 13.74 10.93 15.23
C VAL A 93 12.26 10.97 14.85
N VAL A 94 11.58 12.05 15.23
CA VAL A 94 10.17 12.29 14.90
C VAL A 94 10.08 12.94 13.50
N PRO A 95 9.25 12.42 12.58
CA PRO A 95 8.93 13.05 11.30
C PRO A 95 8.24 14.41 11.40
#